data_AF-A0A3N4IYS0-F1
#
_entry.id   AF-A0A3N4IYS0-F1
#
_cell.length_a   1.000
_cell.length_b   1.000
_cell.length_c   1.000
_cell.angle_alpha   90.00
_cell.angle_beta   90.00
_cell.angle_gamma   90.00
#
_symmetry.space_group_name_H-M   'P 1'
#
loop_
_entity.id
_entity.type
_entity.pdbx_description
1 polymer ?
#
loop_
_entity_poly.entity_id
_entity_poly.type
_entity_poly.pdbx_seq_one_letter_code
_entity_poly.pdbx_strand_id
1 'polypeptide(L)'
;MWCESKIQEEINKYARHIKGEQLFVFGDGAYGLQSGVMRAYQSLPNSLLTTEQKFFNQNMSQSHIAIEWALGKVIRLWKFMGHKIGH
;
A
#
# COMPACT_ATOMS: atom_id res chain seq x y z
N MET A 1 3.84 12.37 -8.84
CA MET A 1 2.79 12.15 -7.82
C MET A 1 3.32 11.77 -6.44
N TRP A 2 3.94 10.59 -6.21
CA TRP A 2 4.40 10.18 -4.87
C TRP A 2 5.48 11.09 -4.25
N CYS A 3 6.53 11.39 -5.00
CA CYS A 3 7.60 12.29 -4.52
C CYS A 3 7.11 13.74 -4.38
N GLU A 4 6.08 14.13 -5.12
CA GLU A 4 5.53 15.49 -5.12
C GLU A 4 4.49 15.70 -4.01
N SER A 5 3.82 14.62 -3.56
CA SER A 5 2.76 14.68 -2.55
C SER A 5 3.27 14.76 -1.11
N LYS A 6 4.59 14.64 -0.90
CA LYS A 6 5.24 14.57 0.44
C LYS A 6 4.76 13.42 1.32
N ILE A 7 4.02 12.45 0.78
CA ILE A 7 3.51 11.30 1.55
C ILE A 7 4.66 10.52 2.21
N GLN A 8 5.82 10.45 1.56
CA GLN A 8 6.99 9.80 2.16
C GLN A 8 7.46 10.47 3.47
N GLU A 9 7.44 11.81 3.53
CA GLU A 9 7.82 12.57 4.73
C GLU A 9 6.82 12.28 5.86
N GLU A 10 5.54 12.22 5.52
CA GLU A 10 4.45 11.88 6.44
C GLU A 10 4.56 10.45 6.97
N ILE A 11 4.87 9.47 6.11
CA ILE A 11 5.13 8.08 6.53
C ILE A 11 6.30 8.02 7.51
N ASN A 12 7.41 8.67 7.18
CA ASN A 12 8.59 8.68 8.07
C ASN A 12 8.28 9.31 9.44
N LYS A 13 7.41 10.32 9.47
CA LYS A 13 7.07 11.05 10.69
C LYS A 13 6.01 10.35 11.53
N TYR A 14 4.98 9.78 10.89
CA TYR A 14 3.75 9.37 11.57
C TYR A 14 3.45 7.88 11.50
N ALA A 15 4.13 7.09 10.67
CA ALA A 15 3.92 5.65 10.62
C ALA A 15 4.57 4.96 11.83
N ARG A 16 4.05 5.27 13.02
CA ARG A 16 4.45 4.65 14.28
C ARG A 16 3.23 4.10 15.00
N HIS A 17 3.41 2.92 15.57
CA HIS A 17 2.45 2.33 16.47
C HIS A 17 2.40 3.13 17.77
N ILE A 18 1.33 2.99 18.56
CA ILE A 18 1.16 3.66 19.87
C ILE A 18 2.32 3.36 20.82
N LYS A 19 2.96 2.19 20.67
CA LYS A 19 4.14 1.78 21.43
C LYS A 19 5.48 2.33 20.88
N GLY A 20 5.45 3.13 19.83
CA GLY A 20 6.62 3.72 19.18
C GLY A 20 7.28 2.86 18.08
N GLU A 21 6.79 1.64 17.85
CA GLU A 21 7.28 0.72 16.81
C GLU A 21 7.01 1.28 15.41
N GLN A 22 7.95 1.11 14.49
CA GLN A 22 7.78 1.55 13.10
C GLN A 22 6.69 0.72 12.41
N LEU A 23 5.72 1.40 11.80
CA LEU A 23 4.76 0.81 10.89
C LEU A 23 5.25 0.98 9.45
N PHE A 24 4.85 0.05 8.59
CA PHE A 24 5.19 0.06 7.18
C PHE A 24 3.93 0.17 6.34
N VAL A 25 3.98 1.03 5.33
CA VAL A 25 2.96 1.09 4.30
C VAL A 25 3.27 0.03 3.26
N PHE A 26 2.31 -0.85 2.99
CA PHE A 26 2.43 -1.78 1.88
C PHE A 26 1.96 -1.11 0.60
N GLY A 27 2.86 -1.04 -0.37
CA GLY A 27 2.65 -0.39 -1.65
C GLY A 27 2.70 -1.34 -2.83
N ASP A 28 1.98 -0.97 -3.89
CA ASP A 28 2.18 -1.53 -5.22
C ASP A 28 3.46 -0.95 -5.88
N GLY A 29 3.74 -1.37 -7.12
CA GLY A 29 4.92 -0.95 -7.86
C GLY A 29 4.99 0.55 -8.20
N ALA A 30 3.92 1.32 -7.98
CA ALA A 30 3.89 2.76 -8.23
C ALA A 30 4.56 3.56 -7.11
N TYR A 31 4.72 2.97 -5.91
CA TYR A 31 5.44 3.59 -4.81
C TYR A 31 6.94 3.32 -4.93
N GLY A 32 7.74 4.38 -4.78
CA GLY A 32 9.19 4.25 -4.72
C GLY A 32 9.60 3.42 -3.50
N LEU A 33 10.57 2.50 -3.67
CA LEU A 33 11.09 1.73 -2.54
C LEU A 33 11.87 2.68 -1.61
N GLN A 34 11.23 3.10 -0.54
CA GLN A 34 11.74 4.11 0.40
C GLN A 34 11.51 3.63 1.83
N SER A 35 12.12 4.31 2.81
CA SER A 35 11.99 3.95 4.22
C SER A 35 10.52 3.88 4.64
N GLY A 36 10.14 2.89 5.45
CA GLY A 36 8.73 2.75 5.87
C GLY A 36 7.76 2.29 4.78
N VAL A 37 8.24 1.96 3.57
CA VAL A 37 7.42 1.38 2.49
C VAL A 37 7.89 -0.05 2.19
N MET A 38 6.95 -0.98 2.20
CA MET A 38 7.15 -2.38 1.80
C MET A 38 6.44 -2.65 0.47
N ARG A 39 6.97 -3.56 -0.33
CA ARG A 39 6.32 -4.07 -1.55
C ARG A 39 6.37 -5.58 -1.59
N ALA A 40 5.58 -6.17 -2.49
CA ALA A 40 5.67 -7.60 -2.78
C ALA A 40 7.10 -8.00 -3.17
N TYR A 41 7.55 -9.16 -2.70
CA TYR A 41 8.81 -9.76 -3.14
C TYR A 41 8.76 -10.03 -4.64
N GLN A 42 9.86 -9.72 -5.32
CA GLN A 42 10.03 -9.96 -6.75
C GLN A 42 11.16 -10.98 -6.95
N SER A 43 10.99 -11.89 -7.90
CA SER A 43 12.07 -12.79 -8.31
C SER A 43 13.19 -11.99 -8.97
N LEU A 44 14.43 -12.23 -8.54
CA LEU A 44 15.60 -11.74 -9.25
C LEU A 44 15.87 -12.61 -10.49
N PRO A 45 16.63 -12.11 -11.48
CA PRO A 45 17.09 -12.94 -12.59
C PRO A 45 17.79 -14.19 -12.04
N ASN A 46 17.37 -15.37 -12.49
CA ASN A 46 17.88 -16.68 -12.07
C ASN A 46 17.62 -17.06 -10.60
N SER A 47 16.66 -16.43 -9.92
CA SER A 47 16.25 -16.83 -8.57
C SER A 47 14.73 -16.98 -8.47
N LEU A 48 14.28 -18.06 -7.82
CA LEU A 48 12.87 -18.22 -7.45
C LEU A 48 12.61 -17.58 -6.09
N LEU A 49 11.36 -17.15 -5.88
CA LEU A 49 10.90 -16.76 -4.55
C LEU A 49 10.87 -17.98 -3.63
N THR A 50 11.30 -17.81 -2.39
CA THR A 50 11.17 -18.84 -1.35
C THR A 50 9.69 -19.08 -1.03
N THR A 51 9.40 -20.21 -0.36
CA THR A 51 8.04 -20.54 0.08
C THR A 51 7.46 -19.44 0.99
N GLU A 52 8.27 -18.90 1.89
CA GLU A 52 7.91 -17.86 2.84
C GLU A 52 7.59 -16.54 2.13
N GLN A 53 8.40 -16.17 1.12
CA GLN A 53 8.17 -14.97 0.30
C GLN A 53 6.87 -15.08 -0.51
N LYS A 54 6.58 -16.28 -1.06
CA LYS A 54 5.32 -16.54 -1.77
C LYS A 54 4.13 -16.42 -0.81
N PHE A 55 4.23 -17.01 0.38
CA PHE A 55 3.16 -16.95 1.38
C PHE A 55 2.92 -15.50 1.84
N PHE A 56 3.98 -14.75 2.09
CA PHE A 56 3.90 -13.32 2.39
C PHE A 56 3.18 -12.55 1.28
N ASN A 57 3.60 -12.70 0.02
CA ASN A 57 2.97 -12.04 -1.12
C ASN A 57 1.48 -12.41 -1.25
N GLN A 58 1.13 -13.67 -1.01
CA GLN A 58 -0.26 -14.14 -1.06
C GLN A 58 -1.13 -13.46 0.01
N ASN A 59 -0.64 -13.38 1.25
CA ASN A 59 -1.36 -12.71 2.35
C ASN A 59 -1.54 -11.21 2.09
N MET A 60 -0.50 -10.54 1.59
CA MET A 60 -0.60 -9.12 1.27
C MET A 60 -1.53 -8.86 0.08
N SER A 61 -1.55 -9.76 -0.92
CA SER A 61 -2.47 -9.67 -2.07
C SER A 61 -3.94 -9.76 -1.64
N GLN A 62 -4.28 -10.69 -0.72
CA GLN A 62 -5.64 -10.78 -0.17
C GLN A 62 -6.05 -9.49 0.57
N SER A 63 -5.12 -8.94 1.36
CA SER A 63 -5.35 -7.68 2.07
C SER A 63 -5.54 -6.51 1.11
N HIS A 64 -4.73 -6.45 0.04
CA HIS A 64 -4.82 -5.42 -1.00
C HIS A 64 -6.19 -5.46 -1.71
N ILE A 65 -6.64 -6.65 -2.12
CA ILE A 65 -7.96 -6.84 -2.74
C ILE A 65 -9.07 -6.32 -1.79
N ALA A 66 -9.01 -6.67 -0.50
CA ALA A 66 -10.00 -6.21 0.46
C ALA A 66 -10.04 -4.68 0.59
N ILE A 67 -8.86 -4.03 0.59
CA ILE A 67 -8.74 -2.56 0.63
C ILE A 67 -9.32 -1.93 -0.64
N GLU A 68 -9.00 -2.45 -1.83
CA GLU A 68 -9.55 -1.97 -3.10
C GLU A 68 -11.09 -2.04 -3.11
N TRP A 69 -11.65 -3.16 -2.65
CA TRP A 69 -13.10 -3.31 -2.51
C TRP A 69 -13.70 -2.29 -1.53
N ALA A 70 -13.04 -2.06 -0.39
CA ALA A 70 -13.49 -1.08 0.60
C ALA A 70 -13.45 0.35 0.04
N LEU A 71 -12.36 0.74 -0.62
CA LEU A 71 -12.23 2.04 -1.29
C LEU A 71 -13.29 2.21 -2.39
N GLY A 72 -13.51 1.17 -3.19
CA GLY A 72 -14.57 1.16 -4.20
C GLY A 72 -15.96 1.38 -3.61
N LYS A 73 -16.26 0.80 -2.44
CA LYS A 73 -17.52 1.05 -1.71
C LYS A 73 -17.60 2.50 -1.22
N VAL A 74 -16.54 3.02 -0.60
CA VAL A 74 -16.48 4.41 -0.10
C VAL A 74 -16.71 5.41 -1.24
N ILE A 75 -16.03 5.23 -2.38
CA ILE A 75 -16.19 6.11 -3.56
C ILE A 75 -17.62 6.06 -4.09
N ARG A 76 -18.24 4.87 -4.16
CA ARG A 76 -19.64 4.73 -4.57
C ARG A 76 -20.58 5.48 -3.63
N LEU A 77 -20.42 5.29 -2.32
CA LEU A 77 -21.20 6.02 -1.31
C LEU A 77 -21.01 7.54 -1.43
N TRP A 78 -19.79 8.00 -1.71
CA TRP A 78 -19.51 9.42 -1.92
C TRP A 78 -20.23 10.00 -3.14
N LYS A 79 -20.31 9.26 -4.24
CA LYS A 79 -21.11 9.65 -5.42
C LYS A 79 -22.60 9.78 -5.07
N PHE A 80 -23.13 8.89 -4.22
CA PHE A 80 -24.52 8.96 -3.76
C PHE A 80 -24.78 10.17 -2.86
N MET A 81 -23.77 10.73 -2.18
CA MET A 81 -23.88 11.97 -1.40
C MET A 81 -23.86 13.26 -2.25
N GLY A 82 -24.00 13.14 -3.59
CA GLY A 82 -24.15 14.29 -4.49
C GLY A 82 -22.84 14.99 -4.89
N HIS A 83 -21.68 14.44 -4.52
CA HIS A 83 -20.39 14.98 -4.94
C HIS A 83 -20.07 14.53 -6.38
N LYS A 84 -20.05 15.48 -7.32
CA LYS A 84 -19.59 15.22 -8.69
C LYS A 84 -18.08 15.04 -8.67
N ILE A 85 -17.59 13.83 -8.94
CA ILE A 85 -16.18 13.61 -9.21
C ILE A 85 -15.91 14.28 -10.57
N GLY A 86 -15.13 15.37 -10.57
CA GLY A 86 -14.76 16.11 -11.77
C GLY A 86 -14.08 15.19 -12.79
N HIS A 87 -14.52 15.29 -14.03
CA HIS A 87 -13.98 14.58 -15.19
C HIS A 87 -12.72 15.26 -15.72
#